data_AF-A0A1C6H424-F1
#
_entry.id   AF-A0A1C6H424-F1
#
_cell.length_a   1.000
_cell.length_b   1.000
_cell.length_c   1.000
_cell.angle_alpha   90.00
_cell.angle_beta   90.00
_cell.angle_gamma   90.00
#
_symmetry.space_group_name_H-M   'P 1'
#
loop_
_entity.id
_entity.type
_entity.pdbx_description
1 polymer ?
#
loop_
_entity_poly.entity_id
_entity_poly.type
_entity_poly.pdbx_seq_one_letter_code
_entity_poly.pdbx_strand_id
1 'polypeptide(L)'
;MAGGFKIETPKGSVFTTTGKNGKITARLEWNKNFSPERSGRFNQTQRFVDSEVLRLSSPYVPFQTGMLDKSGTLGTDIGSGEVNYIAPYAAAQYYRTSVSRPYDPQRGAKWFERMKIDHKGEILRGAKKISGGK
;
A
#
# COMPACT_ATOMS: atom_id res chain seq x y z
N MET A 1 -11.45 5.89 6.11
CA MET A 1 -11.16 5.69 4.66
C MET A 1 -10.32 6.87 4.22
N ALA A 2 -9.00 6.70 4.19
CA ALA A 2 -8.09 7.72 3.67
C ALA A 2 -8.55 8.17 2.27
N GLY A 3 -8.53 9.48 2.02
CA GLY A 3 -8.83 10.06 0.72
C GLY A 3 -7.91 9.41 -0.32
N GLY A 4 -8.49 8.83 -1.37
CA GLY A 4 -7.73 8.07 -2.35
C GLY A 4 -6.67 8.94 -3.04
N PHE A 5 -5.48 8.38 -3.24
CA PHE A 5 -4.41 9.01 -4.00
C PHE A 5 -4.87 9.29 -5.43
N LYS A 6 -4.60 10.49 -5.92
CA LYS A 6 -4.97 10.94 -7.27
C LYS A 6 -3.71 11.18 -8.09
N ILE A 7 -3.61 10.50 -9.22
CA ILE A 7 -2.54 10.67 -10.19
C ILE A 7 -2.86 11.85 -11.09
N GLU A 8 -1.98 12.85 -11.12
CA GLU A 8 -2.09 14.00 -12.02
C GLU A 8 -1.34 13.74 -13.33
N THR A 9 -1.93 14.12 -14.46
CA THR A 9 -1.30 14.06 -15.78
C THR A 9 -0.84 15.45 -16.21
N PRO A 10 0.34 15.59 -16.85
CA PRO A 10 0.76 16.87 -17.40
C PRO A 10 -0.17 17.32 -18.53
N LYS A 11 -0.19 18.63 -18.80
CA LYS A 11 -0.99 19.21 -19.90
C LYS A 11 -0.48 18.67 -21.25
N GLY A 12 -1.41 18.41 -22.17
CA GLY A 12 -1.08 17.99 -23.55
C GLY A 12 -0.34 19.06 -24.34
N SER A 13 0.25 18.67 -25.48
CA SER A 13 1.02 19.53 -26.37
C SER A 13 0.31 19.66 -27.73
N VAL A 14 0.25 20.86 -28.29
CA VAL A 14 -0.30 21.09 -29.64
C VAL A 14 0.80 21.66 -30.52
N PHE A 15 1.08 20.98 -31.63
CA PHE A 15 2.03 21.40 -32.64
C PHE A 15 1.25 21.88 -33.87
N THR A 16 1.57 23.06 -34.35
CA THR A 16 0.98 23.59 -35.57
C THR A 16 2.09 24.00 -36.52
N THR A 17 2.05 23.52 -37.76
CA THR A 17 2.98 23.93 -38.83
C THR A 17 2.21 24.35 -40.07
N THR A 18 2.68 25.41 -40.73
CA THR A 18 2.07 25.92 -41.96
C THR A 18 2.92 25.45 -43.14
N GLY A 19 2.37 24.55 -43.96
CA GLY A 19 3.00 24.09 -45.19
C GLY A 19 2.52 24.89 -46.41
N LYS A 20 3.12 24.63 -47.58
CA LYS A 20 2.78 25.30 -48.85
C LYS A 20 1.29 25.19 -49.26
N ASN A 21 0.57 24.17 -48.78
CA ASN A 21 -0.84 23.91 -49.12
C ASN A 21 -1.81 24.03 -47.91
N GLY A 22 -1.39 24.62 -46.79
CA GLY A 22 -2.28 24.87 -45.65
C GLY A 22 -1.68 24.56 -44.28
N LYS A 23 -2.50 24.74 -43.25
CA LYS A 23 -2.14 24.58 -41.82
C LYS A 23 -2.35 23.14 -41.37
N ILE A 24 -1.27 22.48 -40.93
CA ILE A 24 -1.30 21.15 -40.32
C ILE A 24 -1.22 21.30 -38.80
N THR A 25 -2.15 20.69 -38.07
CA THR A 25 -2.19 20.70 -36.60
C THR A 25 -2.10 19.27 -36.08
N ALA A 26 -1.12 18.98 -35.23
CA ALA A 26 -0.98 17.74 -34.49
C ALA A 26 -1.17 18.01 -32.98
N ARG A 27 -1.87 17.10 -32.29
CA ARG A 27 -2.24 17.25 -30.88
C ARG A 27 -1.86 15.99 -30.12
N LEU A 28 -1.07 16.15 -29.07
CA LEU A 28 -0.69 15.10 -28.14
C LEU A 28 -1.44 15.34 -26.83
N GLU A 29 -2.45 14.52 -26.55
CA GLU A 29 -3.26 14.59 -25.33
C GLU A 29 -3.18 13.27 -24.57
N TRP A 30 -3.17 13.34 -23.24
CA TRP A 30 -3.36 12.15 -22.41
C TRP A 30 -4.77 11.59 -22.59
N ASN A 31 -4.89 10.27 -22.56
CA ASN A 31 -6.19 9.64 -22.46
C ASN A 31 -6.91 10.18 -21.21
N LYS A 32 -8.11 10.77 -21.40
CA LYS A 32 -8.91 11.38 -20.33
C LYS A 32 -9.21 10.41 -19.18
N ASN A 33 -9.29 9.11 -19.48
CA ASN A 33 -9.56 8.07 -18.49
C ASN A 33 -8.29 7.60 -17.77
N PHE A 34 -7.10 7.98 -18.23
CA PHE A 34 -5.84 7.52 -17.64
C PHE A 34 -5.73 7.87 -16.16
N SER A 35 -5.94 9.14 -15.79
CA SER A 35 -5.80 9.57 -14.40
C SER A 35 -6.81 8.86 -13.47
N PRO A 36 -8.14 8.83 -13.76
CA PRO A 36 -9.10 8.09 -12.95
C PRO A 36 -8.80 6.59 -12.86
N GLU A 37 -8.50 5.93 -13.98
CA GLU A 37 -8.23 4.48 -14.00
C GLU A 37 -6.97 4.11 -13.22
N ARG A 38 -5.88 4.85 -13.43
CA ARG A 38 -4.61 4.60 -12.73
C ARG A 38 -4.74 4.91 -11.25
N SER A 39 -5.44 5.97 -10.88
CA SER A 39 -5.71 6.31 -9.47
C SER A 39 -6.53 5.21 -8.80
N GLY A 40 -7.58 4.72 -9.47
CA GLY A 40 -8.40 3.61 -8.98
C GLY A 40 -7.58 2.35 -8.72
N ARG A 41 -6.77 1.93 -9.69
CA ARG A 41 -5.88 0.76 -9.56
C ARG A 41 -4.84 0.93 -8.45
N PHE A 42 -4.25 2.12 -8.34
CA PHE A 42 -3.30 2.42 -7.28
C PHE A 42 -3.95 2.28 -5.90
N ASN A 43 -5.10 2.92 -5.70
CA ASN A 43 -5.84 2.87 -4.43
C ASN A 43 -6.27 1.45 -4.07
N GLN A 44 -6.72 0.66 -5.05
CA GLN A 44 -7.06 -0.75 -4.81
C GLN A 44 -5.83 -1.58 -4.42
N THR A 45 -4.70 -1.34 -5.07
CA THR A 45 -3.44 -2.00 -4.76
C THR A 45 -2.97 -1.63 -3.35
N GLN A 46 -3.08 -0.36 -2.96
CA GLN A 46 -2.68 0.10 -1.63
C GLN A 46 -3.54 -0.55 -0.53
N ARG A 47 -4.87 -0.57 -0.70
CA ARG A 47 -5.78 -1.26 0.24
C ARG A 47 -5.44 -2.74 0.39
N PHE A 48 -5.09 -3.40 -0.71
CA PHE A 48 -4.65 -4.80 -0.68
C PHE A 48 -3.37 -4.95 0.14
N VAL A 49 -2.34 -4.15 -0.14
CA VAL A 49 -1.06 -4.21 0.58
C VAL A 49 -1.27 -3.99 2.07
N ASP A 50 -2.01 -2.94 2.46
CA ASP A 50 -2.26 -2.61 3.87
C ASP A 50 -3.01 -3.77 4.58
N SER A 51 -4.02 -4.35 3.92
CA SER A 51 -4.79 -5.47 4.45
C SER A 51 -3.95 -6.73 4.61
N GLU A 52 -3.09 -7.03 3.64
CA GLU A 52 -2.20 -8.20 3.70
C GLU A 52 -1.13 -8.03 4.78
N VAL A 53 -0.59 -6.82 4.95
CA VAL A 53 0.36 -6.53 6.04
C VAL A 53 -0.30 -6.80 7.39
N LEU A 54 -1.53 -6.33 7.62
CA LEU A 54 -2.27 -6.60 8.85
C LEU A 54 -2.54 -8.10 9.03
N ARG A 55 -3.11 -8.75 8.01
CA ARG A 55 -3.48 -10.18 8.02
C ARG A 55 -2.27 -11.06 8.32
N LEU A 56 -1.17 -10.84 7.62
CA LEU A 56 0.04 -11.65 7.74
C LEU A 56 0.86 -11.31 8.98
N SER A 57 0.72 -10.09 9.54
CA SER A 57 1.40 -9.73 10.79
C SER A 57 0.74 -10.33 12.03
N SER A 58 -0.59 -10.55 12.02
CA SER A 58 -1.34 -11.08 13.16
C SER A 58 -0.69 -12.31 13.85
N PRO A 59 -0.20 -13.35 13.14
CA PRO A 59 0.51 -14.47 13.78
C PRO A 59 1.87 -14.11 14.41
N TYR A 60 2.49 -12.99 14.03
CA TYR A 60 3.78 -12.54 14.58
C TYR A 60 3.61 -11.56 15.76
N VAL A 61 2.44 -10.93 15.90
CA VAL A 61 2.15 -9.97 16.95
C VAL A 61 2.09 -10.68 18.31
N PRO A 62 2.74 -10.15 19.37
CA PRO A 62 2.60 -10.67 20.74
C PRO A 62 1.13 -10.79 21.16
N PHE A 63 0.76 -11.98 21.63
CA PHE A 63 -0.61 -12.29 22.01
C PHE A 63 -0.74 -12.46 23.52
N GLN A 64 -1.58 -11.65 24.14
CA GLN A 64 -2.00 -11.82 25.52
C GLN A 64 -3.53 -11.77 25.62
N THR A 65 -4.12 -10.66 25.22
CA THR A 65 -5.58 -10.47 25.12
C THR A 65 -6.08 -10.28 23.69
N GLY A 66 -5.15 -10.21 22.73
CA GLY A 66 -5.42 -9.85 21.34
C GLY A 66 -5.57 -8.34 21.08
N MET A 67 -5.52 -7.48 22.10
CA MET A 67 -5.71 -6.03 21.91
C MET A 67 -4.59 -5.39 21.07
N LEU A 68 -3.33 -5.86 21.19
CA LEU A 68 -2.25 -5.34 20.36
C LEU A 68 -2.54 -5.55 18.87
N ASP A 69 -2.96 -6.75 18.50
CA ASP A 69 -3.29 -7.09 17.11
C ASP A 69 -4.50 -6.26 16.63
N LYS A 70 -5.57 -6.22 17.43
CA LYS A 70 -6.76 -5.39 17.14
C LYS A 70 -6.42 -3.91 16.99
N SER A 71 -5.44 -3.40 17.73
CA SER A 71 -5.02 -2.00 17.63
C SER A 71 -4.40 -1.66 16.27
N GLY A 72 -3.79 -2.64 15.58
CA GLY A 72 -3.32 -2.46 14.20
C GLY A 72 -4.49 -2.20 13.26
N THR A 73 -5.53 -3.03 13.34
CA THR A 73 -6.74 -2.89 12.51
C THR A 73 -7.52 -1.61 12.82
N LEU A 74 -7.65 -1.26 14.10
CA LEU A 74 -8.37 -0.06 14.53
C LEU A 74 -7.60 1.25 14.23
N GLY A 75 -6.28 1.20 14.27
CA GLY A 75 -5.41 2.36 14.03
C GLY A 75 -5.10 2.61 12.56
N THR A 76 -5.33 1.63 11.69
CA THR A 76 -4.98 1.71 10.27
C THR A 76 -6.16 2.15 9.42
N ASP A 77 -6.01 3.29 8.74
CA ASP A 77 -6.88 3.65 7.63
C ASP A 77 -6.50 2.87 6.38
N ILE A 78 -7.20 1.76 6.10
CA ILE A 78 -6.88 0.88 4.96
C ILE A 78 -6.85 1.67 3.63
N GLY A 79 -5.72 1.61 2.94
CA GLY A 79 -5.43 2.34 1.70
C GLY A 79 -4.60 3.61 1.91
N SER A 80 -4.24 3.97 3.15
CA SER A 80 -3.36 5.11 3.46
C SER A 80 -1.91 4.84 3.05
N GLY A 81 -1.50 3.57 2.99
CA GLY A 81 -0.09 3.19 2.88
C GLY A 81 0.67 3.14 4.20
N GLU A 82 -0.02 3.34 5.32
CA GLU A 82 0.56 3.29 6.67
C GLU A 82 -0.24 2.35 7.57
N VAL A 83 0.46 1.40 8.20
CA VAL A 83 -0.12 0.48 9.18
C VAL A 83 0.27 0.94 10.58
N ASN A 84 -0.74 1.28 11.39
CA ASN A 84 -0.56 1.95 12.67
C ASN A 84 -1.12 1.10 13.82
N TYR A 85 -0.24 0.68 14.73
CA TYR A 85 -0.61 -0.01 15.96
C TYR A 85 -0.77 1.00 17.11
N ILE A 86 -2.01 1.36 17.44
CA ILE A 86 -2.33 2.46 18.37
C ILE A 86 -2.33 2.10 19.86
N ALA A 87 -2.05 0.84 20.22
CA ALA A 87 -1.96 0.47 21.63
C ALA A 87 -0.79 1.24 22.32
N PRO A 88 -0.97 1.81 23.52
CA PRO A 88 0.07 2.60 24.20
C PRO A 88 1.40 1.87 24.39
N TYR A 89 1.34 0.54 24.50
CA TYR A 89 2.48 -0.34 24.68
C TYR A 89 3.01 -0.95 23.36
N ALA A 90 2.44 -0.62 22.20
CA ALA A 90 2.82 -1.18 20.91
C ALA A 90 4.31 -0.94 20.61
N ALA A 91 4.79 0.29 20.77
CA ALA A 91 6.19 0.63 20.54
C ALA A 91 7.12 -0.13 21.51
N ALA A 92 6.77 -0.22 22.79
CA ALA A 92 7.57 -0.98 23.76
C ALA A 92 7.64 -2.47 23.37
N GLN A 93 6.50 -3.08 23.01
CA GLN A 93 6.45 -4.46 22.52
C GLN A 93 7.27 -4.66 21.25
N TYR A 94 7.25 -3.68 20.34
CA TYR A 94 7.92 -3.76 19.05
C TYR A 94 9.45 -3.61 19.14
N TYR A 95 9.95 -2.71 19.99
CA TYR A 95 11.36 -2.33 20.03
C TYR A 95 12.13 -2.88 21.24
N ARG A 96 11.45 -3.15 22.37
CA ARG A 96 12.10 -3.38 23.67
C ARG A 96 11.86 -4.77 24.24
N THR A 97 11.40 -5.71 23.42
CA THR A 97 11.14 -7.09 23.87
C THR A 97 11.76 -8.12 22.94
N SER A 98 11.76 -9.38 23.36
CA SER A 98 12.26 -10.50 22.55
C SER A 98 11.46 -10.65 21.26
N VAL A 99 12.16 -11.05 20.19
CA VAL A 99 11.55 -11.44 18.90
C VAL A 99 10.80 -12.77 18.98
N SER A 100 10.92 -13.51 20.08
CA SER A 100 10.25 -14.80 20.27
C SER A 100 9.60 -14.88 21.66
N ARG A 101 8.50 -15.62 21.79
CA ARG A 101 7.78 -15.85 23.04
C ARG A 101 7.79 -17.34 23.42
N PRO A 102 7.84 -17.68 24.73
CA PRO A 102 7.80 -19.07 25.18
C PRO A 102 6.54 -19.84 24.77
N TYR A 103 5.40 -19.15 24.65
CA TYR A 103 4.12 -19.77 24.29
C TYR A 103 3.93 -19.95 22.78
N ASP A 104 4.67 -19.19 21.96
CA ASP A 104 4.61 -19.23 20.50
C ASP A 104 5.88 -18.57 19.95
N PRO A 105 6.83 -19.34 19.41
CA PRO A 105 8.10 -18.80 18.94
C PRO A 105 7.98 -17.80 17.80
N GLN A 106 6.88 -17.83 17.02
CA GLN A 106 6.64 -16.91 15.92
C GLN A 106 6.28 -15.51 16.44
N ARG A 107 5.65 -15.42 17.61
CA ARG A 107 5.20 -14.16 18.19
C ARG A 107 6.34 -13.43 18.89
N GLY A 108 6.37 -12.10 18.79
CA GLY A 108 7.41 -11.28 19.43
C GLY A 108 7.63 -9.93 18.78
N ALA A 109 8.65 -9.21 19.25
CA ALA A 109 9.09 -7.93 18.72
C ALA A 109 9.37 -7.97 17.20
N LYS A 110 9.40 -6.79 16.57
CA LYS A 110 9.70 -6.64 15.13
C LYS A 110 8.81 -7.51 14.23
N TRP A 111 7.53 -7.63 14.59
CA TRP A 111 6.59 -8.52 13.88
C TRP A 111 6.42 -8.12 12.42
N PHE A 112 6.45 -6.82 12.09
CA PHE A 112 6.36 -6.36 10.71
C PHE A 112 7.60 -6.71 9.88
N GLU A 113 8.81 -6.46 10.38
CA GLU A 113 10.02 -6.79 9.61
C GLU A 113 10.17 -8.30 9.42
N ARG A 114 9.83 -9.10 10.45
CA ARG A 114 9.85 -10.56 10.36
C ARG A 114 8.83 -11.08 9.35
N MET A 115 7.56 -10.66 9.50
CA MET A 115 6.52 -10.97 8.52
C MET A 115 6.91 -10.55 7.10
N LYS A 116 7.49 -9.35 6.94
CA LYS A 116 7.93 -8.85 5.64
C LYS A 116 9.02 -9.72 5.03
N ILE A 117 9.98 -10.21 5.81
CA ILE A 117 11.02 -11.12 5.31
C ILE A 117 10.38 -12.38 4.72
N ASP A 118 9.42 -12.96 5.44
CA ASP A 118 8.78 -14.22 5.10
C ASP A 118 7.78 -14.07 3.93
N HIS A 119 7.03 -12.96 3.90
CA HIS A 119 5.87 -12.81 3.01
C HIS A 119 5.98 -11.69 1.97
N LYS A 120 7.09 -10.94 1.88
CA LYS A 120 7.25 -9.88 0.84
C LYS A 120 6.92 -10.39 -0.56
N GLY A 121 7.31 -11.61 -0.89
CA GLY A 121 7.05 -12.20 -2.21
C GLY A 121 5.57 -12.43 -2.47
N GLU A 122 4.81 -12.86 -1.45
CA GLU A 122 3.36 -13.06 -1.52
C GLU A 122 2.63 -11.73 -1.75
N ILE A 123 2.96 -10.72 -0.92
CA ILE A 123 2.38 -9.37 -1.01
C ILE A 123 2.67 -8.76 -2.39
N LEU A 124 3.92 -8.83 -2.86
CA LEU A 124 4.30 -8.29 -4.18
C LEU A 124 3.57 -8.99 -5.33
N ARG A 125 3.43 -10.33 -5.28
CA ARG A 125 2.67 -11.07 -6.29
C ARG A 125 1.19 -10.69 -6.31
N GLY A 126 0.57 -10.53 -5.13
CA GLY A 126 -0.82 -10.10 -5.03
C GLY A 126 -1.02 -8.67 -5.53
N ALA A 127 -0.17 -7.75 -5.10
CA ALA A 127 -0.19 -6.35 -5.54
C ALA A 127 0.00 -6.21 -7.06
N LYS A 128 0.88 -7.04 -7.64
CA LYS A 128 1.12 -7.08 -9.10
C LYS A 128 -0.13 -7.49 -9.89
N LYS A 129 -0.88 -8.48 -9.40
CA LYS A 129 -2.15 -8.93 -10.03
C LYS A 129 -3.20 -7.80 -10.08
N ILE A 130 -3.27 -6.98 -9.04
CA ILE A 130 -4.26 -5.90 -8.92
C ILE A 130 -3.83 -4.66 -9.72
N SER A 131 -2.55 -4.29 -9.63
CA SER A 131 -2.00 -3.12 -10.33
C SER A 131 -1.91 -3.32 -11.86
N GLY A 132 -2.03 -4.56 -12.35
CA GLY A 132 -1.90 -4.92 -13.75
C GLY A 132 -0.44 -4.90 -14.24
N GLY A 133 0.52 -5.08 -13.33
CA GLY A 133 1.93 -5.19 -13.68
C GLY A 133 2.24 -6.53 -14.34
N LYS A 134 2.95 -6.52 -15.47
CA LYS A 134 3.48 -7.72 -16.14
C LYS A 134 4.72 -8.26 -15.45
#